data_AF-A0A535QKP8-F1
#
_entry.id   AF-A0A535QKP8-F1
#
_cell.length_a   1.000
_cell.length_b   1.000
_cell.length_c   1.000
_cell.angle_alpha   90.00
_cell.angle_beta   90.00
_cell.angle_gamma   90.00
#
_symmetry.space_group_name_H-M   'P 1'
#
loop_
_entity.id
_entity.type
_entity.pdbx_description
1 polymer ?
#
loop_
_entity_poly.entity_id
_entity_poly.type
_entity_poly.pdbx_seq_one_letter_code
_entity_poly.pdbx_strand_id
1 'polypeptide(L)' 'MANDINQFGLWQPWSPREIARFFSHLAVPWWIAGGWALDLFLGAQARHHDDIDVQILRRDQHAVRVLLHEWDVQEA' A
#
# COMPACT_ATOMS: atom_id res chain seq x y z
N MET A 1 -17.50 4.83 -9.46
CA MET A 1 -16.70 4.37 -8.33
C MET A 1 -17.64 4.32 -7.15
N ALA A 2 -18.11 3.13 -6.79
CA ALA A 2 -19.26 2.99 -5.91
C ALA A 2 -18.85 3.38 -4.48
N ASN A 3 -19.54 4.37 -3.96
CA ASN A 3 -19.42 4.90 -2.61
C ASN A 3 -20.15 3.97 -1.63
N ASP A 4 -19.87 2.66 -1.73
CA ASP A 4 -20.59 1.62 -1.00
C ASP A 4 -19.91 1.43 0.36
N ILE A 5 -20.57 1.92 1.40
CA ILE A 5 -20.18 1.69 2.78
C ILE A 5 -20.22 0.18 3.03
N ASN A 6 -19.08 -0.42 3.31
CA ASN A 6 -19.00 -1.81 3.75
C ASN A 6 -18.82 -1.88 5.29
N GLN A 7 -18.65 -3.09 5.83
CA GLN A 7 -18.43 -3.30 7.27
C GLN A 7 -17.16 -2.62 7.83
N PHE A 8 -16.28 -2.13 6.96
CA PHE A 8 -15.06 -1.39 7.26
C PHE A 8 -15.18 0.12 6.99
N GLY A 9 -16.36 0.61 6.60
CA GLY A 9 -16.62 2.03 6.33
C GLY A 9 -16.44 2.43 4.87
N LEU A 10 -16.21 3.74 4.64
CA LEU A 10 -15.91 4.28 3.31
C LEU A 10 -14.46 3.99 2.93
N TRP A 11 -14.26 3.50 1.71
CA TRP A 11 -12.92 3.32 1.17
C TRP A 11 -12.19 4.65 1.03
N GLN A 12 -10.95 4.71 1.53
CA GLN A 12 -10.05 5.86 1.40
C GLN A 12 -8.66 5.32 1.02
N PRO A 13 -8.22 5.45 -0.24
CA PRO A 13 -6.93 4.93 -0.66
C PRO A 13 -5.77 5.67 0.01
N TRP A 14 -4.73 4.92 0.34
CA TRP A 14 -3.53 5.47 0.94
C TRP A 14 -2.63 6.14 -0.10
N SER A 15 -1.99 7.25 0.29
CA SER A 15 -0.95 7.91 -0.47
C SER A 15 0.43 7.27 -0.25
N PRO A 16 1.42 7.50 -1.16
CA PRO A 16 2.80 7.06 -0.97
C PRO A 16 3.43 7.52 0.35
N ARG A 17 3.02 8.69 0.86
CA ARG A 17 3.52 9.23 2.12
C ARG A 17 2.93 8.52 3.34
N GLU A 18 1.68 8.09 3.27
CA GLU A 18 1.03 7.35 4.36
C GLU A 18 1.60 5.94 4.46
N ILE A 19 1.72 5.22 3.35
CA ILE A 19 2.33 3.89 3.37
C ILE A 19 3.81 3.94 3.79
N ALA A 20 4.57 4.97 3.39
CA ALA A 20 5.95 5.12 3.82
C ALA A 20 6.09 5.36 5.33
N ARG A 21 5.14 6.10 5.93
CA ARG A 21 5.07 6.26 7.38
C ARG A 21 4.68 4.96 8.08
N PHE A 22 3.75 4.21 7.53
CA PHE A 22 3.34 2.93 8.11
C PHE A 22 4.47 1.88 8.05
N PHE A 23 5.17 1.78 6.91
CA PHE A 23 6.28 0.85 6.70
C PHE A 23 7.60 1.32 7.32
N SER A 24 7.67 2.49 7.98
CA SER A 24 8.92 3.06 8.49
C SER A 24 9.61 2.21 9.56
N HIS A 25 8.88 1.30 10.20
CA HIS A 25 9.40 0.39 11.24
C HIS A 25 9.97 -0.91 10.68
N LEU A 26 9.82 -1.18 9.37
CA LEU A 26 10.39 -2.37 8.74
C LEU A 26 11.87 -2.14 8.42
N ALA A 27 12.71 -3.04 8.93
CA ALA A 27 14.14 -3.09 8.62
C ALA A 27 14.45 -3.91 7.34
N VAL A 28 13.42 -4.37 6.64
CA VAL A 28 13.52 -5.14 5.38
C VAL A 28 13.25 -4.25 4.17
N PRO A 29 13.83 -4.54 3.00
CA PRO A 29 13.61 -3.73 1.82
C PRO A 29 12.19 -3.89 1.28
N TRP A 30 11.59 -2.77 0.89
CA TRP A 30 10.27 -2.68 0.27
C TRP A 30 10.24 -1.49 -0.71
N TRP A 31 9.29 -1.48 -1.63
CA TRP A 31 9.15 -0.44 -2.65
C TRP A 31 7.68 -0.11 -2.92
N ILE A 32 7.41 1.14 -3.29
CA ILE A 32 6.16 1.49 -3.97
C ILE A 32 6.16 0.83 -5.35
N ALA A 33 5.04 0.22 -5.72
CA ALA A 33 4.84 -0.44 -7.00
C ALA A 33 3.63 0.14 -7.76
N GLY A 34 3.29 -0.47 -8.89
CA GLY A 34 2.09 -0.14 -9.65
C GLY A 34 2.07 1.29 -10.20
N GLY A 35 0.88 1.88 -10.25
CA GLY A 35 0.67 3.22 -10.81
C GLY A 35 1.45 4.31 -10.07
N TRP A 36 1.49 4.22 -8.74
CA TRP A 36 2.21 5.19 -7.92
C TRP A 36 3.71 5.20 -8.17
N ALA A 37 4.33 4.06 -8.48
CA ALA A 37 5.75 4.00 -8.79
C ALA A 37 6.11 4.79 -10.05
N LEU A 38 5.24 4.78 -11.06
CA LEU A 38 5.41 5.55 -12.28
C LEU A 38 5.31 7.06 -12.02
N ASP A 39 4.31 7.47 -11.25
CA ASP A 39 4.11 8.88 -10.92
C ASP A 39 5.27 9.44 -10.07
N LEU A 40 5.81 8.62 -9.15
CA LEU A 40 7.02 8.98 -8.38
C LEU A 40 8.26 9.07 -9.27
N PHE A 41 8.41 8.18 -10.25
CA PHE A 41 9.50 8.22 -11.21
C PHE A 41 9.42 9.45 -12.12
N LEU A 42 8.21 9.82 -12.56
CA LEU A 42 7.94 11.00 -13.38
C LEU A 42 8.03 12.31 -12.58
N GLY A 43 7.93 12.25 -11.25
CA GLY A 43 7.88 13.42 -10.37
C GLY A 43 6.56 14.19 -10.41
N ALA A 44 5.52 13.61 -11.02
CA ALA A 44 4.19 14.21 -11.14
C ALA A 44 3.11 13.13 -11.18
N GLN A 45 1.96 13.42 -10.56
CA GLN A 45 0.82 12.53 -10.56
C GLN A 45 0.08 12.61 -11.91
N ALA A 46 0.05 11.50 -12.66
CA ALA A 46 -0.56 11.47 -13.99
C ALA A 46 -2.08 11.20 -13.96
N ARG A 47 -2.55 10.48 -12.93
CA ARG A 47 -3.97 10.12 -12.75
C ARG A 47 -4.36 9.93 -11.29
N HIS A 48 -5.65 9.83 -11.02
CA HIS A 48 -6.15 9.33 -9.73
C HIS A 48 -5.78 7.85 -9.55
N HIS A 49 -5.42 7.45 -8.33
CA HIS A 49 -5.16 6.06 -7.94
C HIS A 49 -6.15 5.67 -6.84
N ASP A 50 -6.83 4.55 -7.04
CA ASP A 50 -7.86 4.04 -6.11
C ASP A 50 -7.28 3.07 -5.08
N ASP A 51 -5.97 2.81 -5.13
CA ASP A 51 -5.23 1.86 -4.32
C ASP A 51 -3.76 2.26 -4.15
N ILE A 52 -3.01 1.43 -3.45
CA ILE A 52 -1.56 1.50 -3.34
C ILE A 52 -0.94 0.10 -3.38
N ASP A 53 0.11 -0.05 -4.18
CA ASP A 53 0.86 -1.29 -4.30
C ASP A 53 2.21 -1.19 -3.59
N VAL A 54 2.55 -2.22 -2.82
CA VAL A 54 3.88 -2.37 -2.20
C VAL A 54 4.49 -3.68 -2.64
N GLN A 55 5.74 -3.63 -3.12
CA GLN A 55 6.55 -4.81 -3.36
C GLN A 55 7.50 -5.08 -2.20
N ILE A 56 7.66 -6.37 -1.90
CA ILE A 56 8.53 -6.89 -0.86
C ILE A 56 9.31 -8.06 -1.42
N LEU A 57 10.44 -8.40 -0.80
CA LEU A 57 11.11 -9.64 -1.13
C LEU A 57 10.39 -10.82 -0.48
N ARG A 58 10.26 -11.92 -1.21
CA ARG A 58 9.56 -13.14 -0.76
C ARG A 58 10.06 -13.67 0.59
N ARG A 59 11.38 -13.56 0.84
CA ARG A 59 12.02 -13.97 2.10
C ARG A 59 11.58 -13.13 3.31
N ASP A 60 11.12 -11.90 3.07
CA ASP A 60 10.79 -10.92 4.11
C ASP A 60 9.27 -10.84 4.37
N GLN A 61 8.47 -11.68 3.71
CA GLN A 61 7.00 -11.74 3.84
C GLN A 61 6.51 -11.84 5.30
N HIS A 62 7.28 -12.52 6.17
CA HIS A 62 6.85 -12.76 7.55
C HIS A 62 6.91 -11.45 8.36
N ALA A 63 7.96 -10.65 8.19
CA ALA A 63 8.06 -9.34 8.82
C ALA A 63 6.89 -8.42 8.42
N VAL A 64 6.50 -8.48 7.14
CA VAL A 64 5.38 -7.69 6.62
C VAL A 64 4.03 -8.21 7.14
N ARG A 65 3.83 -9.52 7.24
CA ARG A 65 2.63 -10.10 7.87
C ARG A 65 2.51 -9.71 9.36
N VAL A 66 3.62 -9.61 10.08
CA VAL A 66 3.63 -9.13 11.47
C VAL A 66 3.26 -7.64 11.54
N LEU A 67 3.78 -6.81 10.64
CA LEU A 67 3.37 -5.40 10.57
C LEU A 67 1.86 -5.26 10.34
N LEU A 68 1.29 -6.09 9.48
CA LEU A 68 -0.13 -6.10 9.12
C LEU A 68 -1.03 -6.88 10.10
N HIS A 69 -0.59 -7.14 11.33
CA HIS A 69 -1.35 -7.99 12.27
C HIS A 69 -2.76 -7.48 12.63
N GLU A 70 -3.03 -6.18 12.52
CA GLU A 70 -4.36 -5.58 12.73
C GLU A 70 -5.20 -5.49 11.44
N TRP A 71 -4.64 -5.93 10.30
CA TRP A 71 -5.29 -5.85 9.00
C TRP A 71 -5.99 -7.15 8.64
N ASP A 72 -7.13 -7.01 7.96
CA ASP A 72 -7.76 -8.13 7.27
C ASP A 72 -7.04 -8.37 5.94
N VAL A 73 -6.13 -9.35 5.93
CA VAL A 73 -5.30 -9.67 4.77
C VAL A 73 -5.96 -10.80 3.97
N GLN A 74 -6.34 -10.47 2.74
CA GLN A 74 -6.94 -11.41 1.78
C GLN A 74 -5.88 -11.97 0.83
N GLU A 75 -5.96 -13.26 0.50
CA GLU A 75 -5.17 -13.92 -0.53
C GLU A 75 -6.06 -14.18 -1.75
N ALA A 76 -5.52 -13.98 -2.95
CA ALA A 76 -6.22 -14.23 -4.21
C ALA A 76 -6.07 -15.70 -4.66
#